data_AF-A0A4S9C652-F1
#
_entry.id   AF-A0A4S9C652-F1
#
_cell.length_a   1.000
_cell.length_b   1.000
_cell.length_c   1.000
_cell.angle_alpha   90.00
_cell.angle_beta   90.00
_cell.angle_gamma   90.00
#
_symmetry.space_group_name_H-M   'P 1'
#
loop_
_entity.id
_entity.type
_entity.pdbx_description
1 polymer ?
#
loop_
_entity_poly.entity_id
_entity_poly.type
_entity_poly.pdbx_seq_one_letter_code
_entity_poly.pdbx_strand_id
1 'polypeptide(L)'
;MATVSGAALVRKTLLGARSRCIYRACQPAIQKRFQTTQSTTHTTPTIETLSNPTLPPPRSRTSRVLGATALFIVATAAGLAMSVAPAIETANGFLQPPTNAETLSLFVPASAEAEEINKRIISNPLSESLRADPEWIESRPHMKIPENMRSHNLTAGTLQGDDKIASPPLTFAKTKAELPAIVQIAHLGEKLCGHPTIIHGGLLATLLDEGLARACFPALPNKVGVTASLNITYKKPCPANSFVVLRAETTKVDGRKAWVKGWIELLGEGVEEGEHLVEAEALFIEPRGAKNMARLYSSDD
;
A
#
# COMPACT_ATOMS: atom_id res chain seq x y z
N MET A 1 -57.34 -12.28 24.56
CA MET A 1 -57.78 -12.43 23.15
C MET A 1 -56.57 -12.09 22.29
N ALA A 2 -55.67 -13.03 21.96
CA ALA A 2 -55.84 -14.09 20.96
C ALA A 2 -56.49 -13.57 19.68
N THR A 3 -55.70 -13.31 18.63
CA THR A 3 -55.83 -13.99 17.34
C THR A 3 -54.69 -13.64 16.38
N VAL A 4 -54.17 -14.71 15.79
CA VAL A 4 -53.22 -14.85 14.68
C VAL A 4 -53.85 -14.37 13.36
N SER A 5 -53.06 -13.74 12.49
CA SER A 5 -53.22 -13.78 11.02
C SER A 5 -52.03 -13.05 10.41
N GLY A 6 -51.28 -13.50 9.42
CA GLY A 6 -51.47 -14.59 8.46
C GLY A 6 -50.57 -14.22 7.28
N ALA A 7 -49.58 -15.05 7.00
CA ALA A 7 -48.61 -14.85 5.93
C ALA A 7 -49.30 -14.88 4.56
N ALA A 8 -49.04 -13.87 3.72
CA ALA A 8 -49.41 -13.88 2.31
C ALA A 8 -48.13 -13.80 1.45
N LEU A 9 -47.60 -14.98 1.15
CA LEU A 9 -46.51 -15.23 0.23
C LEU A 9 -47.01 -15.04 -1.21
N VAL A 10 -46.74 -13.88 -1.82
CA VAL A 10 -47.01 -13.65 -3.24
C VAL A 10 -45.89 -14.29 -4.07
N ARG A 11 -46.11 -15.53 -4.50
CA ARG A 11 -45.34 -16.19 -5.58
C ARG A 11 -45.58 -15.44 -6.88
N LYS A 12 -44.59 -14.66 -7.33
CA LYS A 12 -44.55 -14.12 -8.69
C LYS A 12 -43.72 -15.05 -9.56
N THR A 13 -44.42 -15.84 -10.37
CA THR A 13 -43.88 -16.70 -11.43
C THR A 13 -43.29 -15.81 -12.51
N LEU A 14 -41.96 -15.76 -12.64
CA LEU A 14 -41.30 -15.15 -13.80
C LEU A 14 -40.76 -16.27 -14.69
N LEU A 15 -41.44 -16.42 -15.84
CA LEU A 15 -41.06 -17.31 -16.92
C LEU A 15 -39.65 -17.02 -17.39
N GLY A 16 -38.89 -18.10 -17.61
CA GLY A 16 -37.56 -18.05 -18.21
C GLY A 16 -37.60 -17.60 -19.67
N ALA A 17 -36.84 -16.56 -19.96
CA ALA A 17 -36.40 -16.24 -21.31
C ALA A 17 -34.90 -16.51 -21.40
N ARG A 18 -34.53 -17.69 -21.91
CA ARG A 18 -33.16 -18.04 -22.30
C ARG A 18 -32.80 -17.26 -23.57
N SER A 19 -32.25 -16.06 -23.41
CA SER A 19 -31.63 -15.32 -24.51
C SER A 19 -30.28 -15.96 -24.86
N ARG A 20 -30.28 -16.80 -25.89
CA ARG A 20 -29.04 -17.29 -26.53
C ARG A 20 -28.42 -16.13 -27.32
N CYS A 21 -27.36 -15.54 -26.78
CA CYS A 21 -26.50 -14.62 -27.50
C CYS A 21 -25.70 -15.41 -28.55
N ILE A 22 -26.06 -15.24 -29.83
CA ILE A 22 -25.35 -15.85 -30.96
C ILE A 22 -24.27 -14.85 -31.38
N TYR A 23 -23.03 -15.05 -30.93
CA TYR A 23 -21.87 -14.34 -31.48
C TYR A 23 -21.64 -14.83 -32.91
N ARG A 24 -22.05 -14.03 -33.90
CA ARG A 24 -21.74 -14.25 -35.31
C ARG A 24 -20.30 -13.78 -35.55
N ALA A 25 -19.36 -14.72 -35.64
CA ALA A 25 -17.99 -14.45 -36.08
C ALA A 25 -18.02 -14.03 -37.57
N CYS A 26 -17.76 -12.75 -37.84
CA CYS A 26 -17.58 -12.25 -39.18
C CYS A 26 -16.12 -12.54 -39.61
N GLN A 27 -15.92 -13.53 -40.48
CA GLN A 27 -14.61 -13.77 -41.09
C GLN A 27 -14.34 -12.69 -42.16
N PRO A 28 -13.17 -12.03 -42.18
CA PRO A 28 -12.84 -11.12 -43.25
C PRO A 28 -12.54 -11.91 -44.53
N ALA A 29 -13.23 -11.56 -45.62
CA ALA A 29 -13.00 -12.10 -46.94
C ALA A 29 -11.62 -11.68 -47.46
N ILE A 30 -10.76 -12.65 -47.74
CA ILE A 30 -9.47 -12.44 -48.41
C ILE A 30 -9.76 -12.06 -49.87
N GLN A 31 -9.70 -10.77 -50.20
CA GLN A 31 -9.72 -10.29 -51.58
C GLN A 31 -8.36 -10.59 -52.23
N LYS A 32 -8.34 -11.55 -53.17
CA LYS A 32 -7.19 -11.77 -54.06
C LYS A 32 -7.09 -10.59 -55.02
N ARG A 33 -6.05 -9.77 -54.88
CA ARG A 33 -5.71 -8.69 -55.79
C ARG A 33 -5.14 -9.29 -57.09
N PHE A 34 -5.94 -9.32 -58.15
CA PHE A 34 -5.43 -9.56 -59.50
C PHE A 34 -4.75 -8.28 -59.99
N GLN A 35 -3.44 -8.34 -60.24
CA GLN A 35 -2.72 -7.28 -60.94
C GLN A 35 -2.85 -7.52 -62.45
N THR A 36 -3.54 -6.60 -63.13
CA THR A 36 -3.55 -6.51 -64.60
C THR A 36 -2.24 -5.86 -65.04
N THR A 37 -1.45 -6.57 -65.84
CA THR A 37 -0.27 -6.02 -66.52
C THR A 37 -0.73 -5.19 -67.72
N GLN A 38 -0.62 -3.86 -67.63
CA GLN A 38 -0.65 -3.00 -68.82
C GLN A 38 0.77 -2.94 -69.40
N SER A 39 0.89 -3.28 -70.69
CA SER A 39 2.12 -3.14 -71.45
C SER A 39 2.16 -1.71 -72.02
N THR A 40 3.02 -0.86 -71.48
CA THR A 40 3.38 0.42 -72.08
C THR A 40 4.79 0.33 -72.64
N THR A 41 4.89 0.42 -73.97
CA THR A 41 6.13 0.66 -74.70
C THR A 41 6.65 2.06 -74.38
N HIS A 42 7.74 2.12 -73.61
CA HIS A 42 8.50 3.36 -73.43
C HIS A 42 9.87 3.24 -74.11
N THR A 43 10.10 4.23 -74.97
CA THR A 43 11.28 4.59 -75.73
C THR A 43 12.55 4.54 -74.88
N THR A 44 13.58 3.87 -75.38
CA THR A 44 14.92 3.81 -74.80
C THR A 44 15.52 5.21 -74.66
N PRO A 45 15.79 5.72 -73.44
CA PRO A 45 16.68 6.85 -73.29
C PRO A 45 18.13 6.36 -73.40
N THR A 46 18.95 7.14 -74.09
CA THR A 46 20.40 7.00 -74.15
C THR A 46 20.98 6.88 -72.74
N ILE A 47 21.65 5.77 -72.44
CA ILE A 47 22.39 5.60 -71.19
C ILE A 47 23.59 6.52 -71.24
N GLU A 48 23.48 7.70 -70.63
CA GLU A 48 24.66 8.35 -70.05
C GLU A 48 25.18 7.39 -68.97
N THR A 49 26.43 6.93 -69.13
CA THR A 49 27.16 6.22 -68.10
C THR A 49 27.39 7.14 -66.90
N LEU A 50 26.38 7.24 -66.03
CA LEU A 50 26.57 7.68 -64.66
C LEU A 50 27.47 6.65 -63.99
N SER A 51 28.61 7.10 -63.48
CA SER A 51 29.49 6.31 -62.64
C SER A 51 28.66 5.69 -61.52
N ASN A 52 28.63 4.35 -61.49
CA ASN A 52 27.99 3.59 -60.40
C ASN A 52 28.47 4.18 -59.07
N PRO A 53 27.58 4.65 -58.17
CA PRO A 53 28.00 4.92 -56.81
C PRO A 53 28.55 3.61 -56.26
N THR A 54 29.82 3.62 -55.87
CA THR A 54 30.48 2.43 -55.32
C THR A 54 29.71 2.02 -54.07
N LEU A 55 28.95 0.93 -54.15
CA LEU A 55 28.34 0.33 -52.97
C LEU A 55 29.47 -0.02 -52.00
N PRO A 56 29.38 0.37 -50.71
CA PRO A 56 30.41 0.02 -49.74
C PRO A 56 30.59 -1.49 -49.71
N PRO A 57 31.83 -1.99 -49.59
CA PRO A 57 32.10 -3.42 -49.65
C PRO A 57 31.31 -4.17 -48.56
N PRO A 58 30.79 -5.38 -48.83
CA PRO A 58 30.01 -6.12 -47.85
C PRO A 58 30.88 -6.40 -46.62
N ARG A 59 30.43 -5.95 -45.44
CA ARG A 59 31.11 -6.20 -44.16
C ARG A 59 31.43 -7.70 -44.01
N SER A 60 32.67 -8.01 -43.62
CA SER A 60 33.15 -9.39 -43.47
C SER A 60 32.26 -10.20 -42.52
N ARG A 61 32.09 -11.51 -42.75
CA ARG A 61 31.27 -12.37 -41.86
C ARG A 61 31.75 -12.31 -40.40
N THR A 62 33.06 -12.16 -40.18
CA THR A 62 33.66 -12.00 -38.85
C THR A 62 33.26 -10.70 -38.16
N SER A 63 33.26 -9.56 -38.88
CA SER A 63 32.82 -8.27 -38.32
C SER A 63 31.31 -8.27 -37.98
N ARG A 64 30.50 -8.99 -38.75
CA ARG A 64 29.07 -9.18 -38.47
C ARG A 64 28.83 -10.05 -37.25
N VAL A 65 29.57 -11.15 -37.09
CA VAL A 65 29.48 -12.03 -35.91
C VAL A 65 29.98 -11.30 -34.66
N LEU A 66 31.12 -10.62 -34.71
CA LEU A 66 31.63 -9.83 -33.58
C LEU A 66 30.65 -8.72 -33.17
N GLY A 67 30.08 -8.00 -34.14
CA GLY A 67 29.06 -7.00 -33.88
C GLY A 67 27.79 -7.58 -33.25
N ALA A 68 27.31 -8.72 -33.75
CA ALA A 68 26.13 -9.40 -33.21
C ALA A 68 26.37 -9.95 -31.80
N THR A 69 27.54 -10.53 -31.53
CA THR A 69 27.92 -11.03 -30.20
C THR A 69 28.08 -9.89 -29.21
N ALA A 70 28.73 -8.79 -29.60
CA ALA A 70 28.84 -7.60 -28.75
C ALA A 70 27.46 -7.02 -28.41
N LEU A 71 26.58 -6.92 -29.40
CA LEU A 71 25.20 -6.48 -29.19
C LEU A 71 24.43 -7.44 -28.26
N PHE A 72 24.61 -8.75 -28.41
CA PHE A 72 23.99 -9.75 -27.54
C PHE A 72 24.47 -9.62 -26.08
N ILE A 73 25.77 -9.44 -25.86
CA ILE A 73 26.34 -9.24 -24.52
C ILE A 73 25.78 -7.95 -23.90
N VAL A 74 25.79 -6.84 -24.64
CA VAL A 74 25.27 -5.55 -24.16
C VAL A 74 23.77 -5.65 -23.86
N ALA A 75 22.98 -6.23 -24.76
CA ALA A 75 21.53 -6.39 -24.56
C ALA A 75 21.22 -7.32 -23.39
N THR A 76 21.99 -8.40 -23.20
CA THR A 76 21.82 -9.34 -22.08
C THR A 76 22.24 -8.69 -20.76
N ALA A 77 23.35 -7.96 -20.73
CA ALA A 77 23.79 -7.22 -19.55
C ALA A 77 22.81 -6.12 -19.17
N ALA A 78 22.31 -5.35 -20.15
CA ALA A 78 21.28 -4.33 -19.95
C ALA A 78 19.96 -4.97 -19.47
N GLY A 79 19.56 -6.09 -20.08
CA GLY A 79 18.37 -6.84 -19.66
C GLY A 79 18.48 -7.36 -18.23
N LEU A 80 19.63 -7.93 -17.86
CA LEU A 80 19.89 -8.38 -16.50
C LEU A 80 19.89 -7.20 -15.52
N ALA A 81 20.60 -6.11 -15.83
CA ALA A 81 20.65 -4.91 -15.01
C ALA A 81 19.24 -4.32 -14.77
N MET A 82 18.43 -4.20 -15.81
CA MET A 82 17.04 -3.73 -15.68
C MET A 82 16.16 -4.71 -14.88
N SER A 83 16.40 -6.02 -14.98
CA SER A 83 15.65 -7.02 -14.21
C SER A 83 15.97 -7.00 -12.71
N VAL A 84 17.20 -6.65 -12.33
CA VAL A 84 17.63 -6.62 -10.92
C VAL A 84 17.51 -5.24 -10.27
N ALA A 85 17.43 -4.16 -11.05
CA ALA A 85 17.40 -2.80 -10.51
C ALA A 85 16.27 -2.57 -9.48
N PRO A 86 15.00 -2.98 -9.72
CA PRO A 86 13.95 -2.82 -8.71
C PRO A 86 14.25 -3.57 -7.40
N ALA A 87 14.89 -4.74 -7.48
CA ALA A 87 15.24 -5.53 -6.30
C ALA A 87 16.37 -4.86 -5.50
N ILE A 88 17.35 -4.24 -6.17
CA ILE A 88 18.43 -3.48 -5.50
C ILE A 88 17.86 -2.26 -4.78
N GLU A 89 16.97 -1.50 -5.42
CA GLU A 89 16.32 -0.34 -4.82
C GLU A 89 15.48 -0.73 -3.59
N THR A 90 14.71 -1.82 -3.70
CA THR A 90 13.95 -2.38 -2.57
C THR A 90 14.85 -2.76 -1.41
N ALA A 91 15.95 -3.48 -1.70
CA ALA A 91 16.91 -3.91 -0.70
C ALA A 91 17.55 -2.70 0.01
N ASN A 92 17.95 -1.68 -0.75
CA ASN A 92 18.47 -0.43 -0.19
C ASN A 92 17.44 0.27 0.70
N GLY A 93 16.16 0.32 0.28
CA GLY A 93 15.10 0.93 1.08
C GLY A 93 14.85 0.25 2.43
N PHE A 94 15.11 -1.06 2.54
CA PHE A 94 15.05 -1.77 3.83
C PHE A 94 16.35 -1.66 4.65
N LEU A 95 17.50 -1.55 3.99
CA LEU A 95 18.80 -1.39 4.65
C LEU A 95 18.99 0.02 5.21
N GLN A 96 18.47 1.02 4.51
CA GLN A 96 18.55 2.44 4.84
C GLN A 96 17.14 3.05 4.74
N PRO A 97 16.23 2.68 5.64
CA PRO A 97 14.90 3.29 5.65
C PRO A 97 15.00 4.77 6.07
N PRO A 98 14.04 5.60 5.63
CA PRO A 98 14.01 7.01 5.99
C PRO A 98 13.87 7.19 7.52
N THR A 99 14.51 8.25 8.02
CA THR A 99 14.41 8.69 9.41
C THR A 99 12.99 9.12 9.76
N ASN A 100 12.65 9.21 11.05
CA ASN A 100 11.32 9.68 11.44
C ASN A 100 11.00 11.08 10.90
N ALA A 101 11.96 12.01 10.92
CA ALA A 101 11.79 13.35 10.40
C ALA A 101 11.54 13.36 8.88
N GLU A 102 12.30 12.56 8.11
CA GLU A 102 12.09 12.43 6.66
C GLU A 102 10.73 11.84 6.32
N THR A 103 10.23 10.89 7.13
CA THR A 103 8.91 10.27 6.85
C THR A 103 7.76 11.27 6.82
N LEU A 104 7.90 12.43 7.46
CA LEU A 104 6.88 13.47 7.51
C LEU A 104 6.69 14.17 6.15
N SER A 105 7.74 14.27 5.33
CA SER A 105 7.72 14.97 4.03
C SER A 105 7.53 14.05 2.83
N LEU A 106 7.66 12.72 3.01
CA LEU A 106 7.54 11.75 1.92
C LEU A 106 6.10 11.55 1.42
N PHE A 107 5.09 11.89 2.22
CA PHE A 107 3.71 11.68 1.82
C PHE A 107 3.25 12.78 0.86
N VAL A 108 2.94 12.39 -0.37
CA VAL A 108 2.32 13.26 -1.37
C VAL A 108 0.84 12.88 -1.47
N PRO A 109 -0.10 13.78 -1.09
CA PRO A 109 -1.53 13.52 -1.21
C PRO A 109 -1.94 13.23 -2.66
N ALA A 110 -2.73 12.17 -2.86
CA ALA A 110 -3.21 11.79 -4.20
C ALA A 110 -4.44 12.60 -4.65
N SER A 111 -5.15 13.23 -3.72
CA SER A 111 -6.41 13.95 -3.93
C SER A 111 -6.52 15.16 -3.00
N ALA A 112 -7.40 16.10 -3.33
CA ALA A 112 -7.70 17.26 -2.47
C ALA A 112 -8.30 16.83 -1.12
N GLU A 113 -9.05 15.73 -1.10
CA GLU A 113 -9.58 15.14 0.13
C GLU A 113 -8.43 14.65 1.03
N ALA A 114 -7.48 13.89 0.47
CA ALA A 114 -6.31 13.42 1.20
C ALA A 114 -5.46 14.57 1.75
N GLU A 115 -5.33 15.67 1.01
CA GLU A 115 -4.63 16.88 1.44
C GLU A 115 -5.32 17.54 2.64
N GLU A 116 -6.64 17.72 2.58
CA GLU A 116 -7.40 18.33 3.67
C GLU A 116 -7.41 17.44 4.93
N ILE A 117 -7.55 16.13 4.76
CA ILE A 117 -7.41 15.16 5.86
C ILE A 117 -6.02 15.27 6.51
N ASN A 118 -4.96 15.28 5.70
CA ASN A 118 -3.59 15.39 6.18
C ASN A 118 -3.37 16.69 6.95
N LYS A 119 -3.85 17.81 6.41
CA LYS A 119 -3.77 19.12 7.06
C LYS A 119 -4.50 19.12 8.40
N ARG A 120 -5.71 18.56 8.46
CA ARG A 120 -6.48 18.45 9.70
C ARG A 120 -5.78 17.60 10.76
N ILE A 121 -5.12 16.51 10.37
CA ILE A 121 -4.34 15.68 11.31
C ILE A 121 -3.16 16.48 11.87
N ILE A 122 -2.37 17.12 11.01
CA ILE A 122 -1.13 17.81 11.40
C ILE A 122 -1.41 19.04 12.28
N SER A 123 -2.45 19.81 11.95
CA SER A 123 -2.83 21.05 12.62
C SER A 123 -3.78 20.88 13.81
N ASN A 124 -4.15 19.64 14.16
CA ASN A 124 -4.99 19.41 15.33
C ASN A 124 -4.26 19.79 16.63
N PRO A 125 -4.92 20.39 17.63
CA PRO A 125 -4.30 20.76 18.89
C PRO A 125 -3.59 19.62 19.64
N LEU A 126 -4.09 18.38 19.54
CA LEU A 126 -3.42 17.20 20.08
C LEU A 126 -2.06 16.95 19.41
N SER A 127 -1.98 17.11 18.08
CA SER A 127 -0.72 16.96 17.34
C SER A 127 0.28 18.04 17.73
N GLU A 128 -0.17 19.28 17.89
CA GLU A 128 0.67 20.40 18.33
C GLU A 128 1.18 20.20 19.76
N SER A 129 0.32 19.75 20.68
CA SER A 129 0.71 19.50 22.06
C SER A 129 1.72 18.35 22.17
N LEU A 130 1.53 17.26 21.42
CA LEU A 130 2.45 16.13 21.41
C LEU A 130 3.80 16.53 20.80
N ARG A 131 3.80 17.35 19.75
CA ARG A 131 5.03 17.88 19.13
C ARG A 131 5.79 18.85 20.04
N ALA A 132 5.10 19.55 20.93
CA ALA A 132 5.73 20.46 21.90
C ALA A 132 6.46 19.72 23.04
N ASP A 133 6.09 18.46 23.32
CA ASP A 133 6.73 17.63 24.33
C ASP A 133 7.88 16.80 23.71
N PRO A 134 9.15 17.04 24.11
CA PRO A 134 10.32 16.40 23.52
C PRO A 134 10.41 14.89 23.81
N GLU A 135 9.59 14.34 24.71
CA GLU A 135 9.52 12.89 24.92
C GLU A 135 8.85 12.16 23.75
N TRP A 136 8.01 12.86 22.97
CA TRP A 136 7.32 12.28 21.83
C TRP A 136 8.10 12.48 20.53
N ILE A 137 8.30 11.38 19.82
CA ILE A 137 8.94 11.40 18.51
C ILE A 137 7.86 11.25 17.44
N GLU A 138 7.71 12.28 16.61
CA GLU A 138 6.75 12.34 15.52
C GLU A 138 7.27 11.59 14.27
N SER A 139 6.43 10.77 13.64
CA SER A 139 6.78 10.00 12.44
C SER A 139 5.56 9.57 11.63
N ARG A 140 5.80 9.08 10.40
CA ARG A 140 4.84 8.33 9.57
C ARG A 140 5.38 6.93 9.27
N PRO A 141 5.14 5.93 10.13
CA PRO A 141 5.72 4.59 9.99
C PRO A 141 5.50 3.93 8.63
N HIS A 142 4.34 4.15 8.00
CA HIS A 142 4.02 3.61 6.67
C HIS A 142 4.95 4.12 5.56
N MET A 143 5.57 5.29 5.75
CA MET A 143 6.51 5.88 4.79
C MET A 143 7.91 5.29 4.92
N LYS A 144 8.19 4.49 5.96
CA LYS A 144 9.42 3.68 6.05
C LYS A 144 9.40 2.47 5.14
N ILE A 145 8.23 2.06 4.65
CA ILE A 145 8.10 0.95 3.70
C ILE A 145 8.45 1.47 2.30
N PRO A 146 9.38 0.81 1.58
CA PRO A 146 9.70 1.16 0.21
C PRO A 146 8.44 1.22 -0.67
N GLU A 147 8.35 2.24 -1.52
CA GLU A 147 7.12 2.54 -2.27
C GLU A 147 6.61 1.34 -3.10
N ASN A 148 7.52 0.66 -3.78
CA ASN A 148 7.21 -0.52 -4.60
C ASN A 148 6.73 -1.74 -3.80
N MET A 149 7.00 -1.79 -2.49
CA MET A 149 6.55 -2.85 -1.58
C MET A 149 5.31 -2.45 -0.79
N ARG A 150 4.96 -1.17 -0.77
CA ARG A 150 3.88 -0.64 0.07
C ARG A 150 2.54 -1.27 -0.27
N SER A 151 2.27 -1.56 -1.55
CA SER A 151 1.05 -2.24 -2.02
C SER A 151 0.86 -3.64 -1.43
N HIS A 152 1.94 -4.32 -1.03
CA HIS A 152 1.90 -5.63 -0.37
C HIS A 152 1.67 -5.54 1.15
N ASN A 153 1.60 -4.33 1.71
CA ASN A 153 1.21 -4.11 3.09
C ASN A 153 -0.29 -3.79 3.18
N LEU A 154 -0.95 -4.36 4.19
CA LEU A 154 -2.40 -4.23 4.38
C LEU A 154 -2.80 -2.77 4.67
N THR A 155 -2.23 -2.14 5.71
CA THR A 155 -2.64 -0.81 6.20
C THR A 155 -1.87 0.33 5.55
N ALA A 156 -0.63 0.09 5.15
CA ALA A 156 0.20 1.06 4.44
C ALA A 156 -0.07 1.08 2.93
N GLY A 157 -0.73 0.06 2.36
CA GLY A 157 -1.01 -0.03 0.92
C GLY A 157 -2.46 -0.35 0.61
N THR A 158 -2.87 -1.60 0.81
CA THR A 158 -4.18 -2.12 0.35
C THR A 158 -5.38 -1.28 0.84
N LEU A 159 -5.28 -0.78 2.08
CA LEU A 159 -6.30 0.04 2.73
C LEU A 159 -6.08 1.56 2.58
N GLN A 160 -5.04 1.99 1.86
CA GLN A 160 -4.85 3.42 1.54
C GLN A 160 -5.70 3.86 0.35
N GLY A 161 -6.00 5.16 0.30
CA GLY A 161 -6.67 5.83 -0.82
C GLY A 161 -7.97 6.53 -0.43
N ASP A 162 -8.57 7.20 -1.42
CA ASP A 162 -9.81 7.97 -1.25
C ASP A 162 -10.97 7.11 -0.74
N ASP A 163 -11.78 7.69 0.15
CA ASP A 163 -12.80 7.02 0.96
C ASP A 163 -12.27 5.84 1.81
N LYS A 164 -10.95 5.66 1.95
CA LYS A 164 -10.33 4.69 2.87
C LYS A 164 -9.43 5.42 3.88
N ILE A 165 -8.21 4.94 4.09
CA ILE A 165 -7.17 5.68 4.79
C ILE A 165 -6.52 6.59 3.74
N ALA A 166 -7.06 7.79 3.54
CA ALA A 166 -6.62 8.69 2.47
C ALA A 166 -5.28 9.38 2.76
N SER A 167 -4.97 9.58 4.05
CA SER A 167 -3.65 10.03 4.53
C SER A 167 -3.09 8.97 5.48
N PRO A 168 -1.80 8.60 5.37
CA PRO A 168 -1.15 7.74 6.34
C PRO A 168 -1.39 8.26 7.77
N PRO A 169 -1.47 7.39 8.79
CA PRO A 169 -1.58 7.87 10.15
C PRO A 169 -0.36 8.67 10.60
N LEU A 170 -0.57 9.72 11.39
CA LEU A 170 0.50 10.45 12.07
C LEU A 170 0.74 9.80 13.43
N THR A 171 2.00 9.44 13.75
CA THR A 171 2.32 8.68 14.97
C THR A 171 3.32 9.45 15.82
N PHE A 172 3.01 9.56 17.11
CA PHE A 172 3.89 10.06 18.16
C PHE A 172 4.27 8.88 19.06
N ALA A 173 5.55 8.69 19.35
CA ALA A 173 6.03 7.56 20.15
C ALA A 173 7.03 7.98 21.23
N LYS A 174 6.84 7.49 22.47
CA LYS A 174 7.83 7.58 23.57
C LYS A 174 8.73 6.35 23.57
N THR A 175 9.59 6.20 22.57
CA THR A 175 10.39 4.96 22.38
C THR A 175 11.51 4.76 23.42
N LYS A 176 11.92 5.84 24.10
CA LYS A 176 13.03 5.83 25.08
C LYS A 176 12.58 5.54 26.51
N ALA A 177 11.27 5.49 26.77
CA ALA A 177 10.74 5.13 28.07
C ALA A 177 10.93 3.62 28.33
N GLU A 178 11.08 3.23 29.61
CA GLU A 178 11.13 1.81 30.00
C GLU A 178 9.87 1.05 29.55
N LEU A 179 8.72 1.73 29.63
CA LEU A 179 7.44 1.29 29.13
C LEU A 179 6.99 2.26 28.02
N PRO A 180 7.28 1.96 26.75
CA PRO A 180 6.97 2.86 25.66
C PRO A 180 5.47 2.95 25.39
N ALA A 181 5.06 4.09 24.85
CA ALA A 181 3.69 4.39 24.49
C ALA A 181 3.64 5.06 23.11
N ILE A 182 2.48 4.97 22.45
CA ILE A 182 2.20 5.69 21.21
C ILE A 182 0.85 6.40 21.25
N VAL A 183 0.76 7.46 20.48
CA VAL A 183 -0.50 8.10 20.05
C VAL A 183 -0.47 8.17 18.53
N GLN A 184 -1.50 7.66 17.88
CA GLN A 184 -1.61 7.64 16.43
C GLN A 184 -2.94 8.26 15.99
N ILE A 185 -2.88 9.23 15.09
CA ILE A 185 -4.05 9.95 14.59
C ILE A 185 -4.29 9.55 13.13
N ALA A 186 -5.53 9.15 12.82
CA ALA A 186 -5.93 8.70 11.49
C ALA A 186 -7.35 9.14 11.13
N HIS A 187 -7.65 9.15 9.84
CA HIS A 187 -9.01 9.28 9.31
C HIS A 187 -9.46 7.95 8.71
N LEU A 188 -10.71 7.57 8.95
CA LEU A 188 -11.29 6.31 8.47
C LEU A 188 -12.47 6.60 7.53
N GLY A 189 -12.26 6.41 6.23
CA GLY A 189 -13.27 6.69 5.21
C GLY A 189 -14.37 5.63 5.06
N GLU A 190 -15.39 5.94 4.27
CA GLU A 190 -16.60 5.13 4.11
C GLU A 190 -16.39 3.74 3.49
N LYS A 191 -15.40 3.53 2.61
CA LYS A 191 -15.09 2.21 2.02
C LYS A 191 -14.48 1.22 3.02
N LEU A 192 -14.29 1.64 4.26
CA LEU A 192 -13.85 0.81 5.38
C LEU A 192 -15.01 0.33 6.26
N CYS A 193 -16.25 0.63 5.87
CA CYS A 193 -17.45 0.23 6.60
C CYS A 193 -17.72 -1.27 6.53
N GLY A 194 -18.21 -1.83 7.64
CA GLY A 194 -18.76 -3.19 7.68
C GLY A 194 -20.28 -3.21 7.61
N HIS A 195 -20.90 -2.15 8.13
CA HIS A 195 -22.33 -1.85 8.04
C HIS A 195 -22.45 -0.43 7.49
N PRO A 196 -23.54 -0.06 6.77
CA PRO A 196 -23.77 1.33 6.36
C PRO A 196 -23.41 2.32 7.47
N THR A 197 -22.55 3.29 7.11
CA THR A 197 -22.05 4.40 7.95
C THR A 197 -21.24 4.01 9.20
N ILE A 198 -20.86 2.74 9.37
CA ILE A 198 -20.10 2.25 10.55
C ILE A 198 -18.85 1.50 10.09
N ILE A 199 -17.69 1.95 10.57
CA ILE A 199 -16.40 1.32 10.29
C ILE A 199 -16.41 -0.14 10.74
N HIS A 200 -15.88 -1.03 9.91
CA HIS A 200 -15.84 -2.46 10.19
C HIS A 200 -15.04 -2.73 11.47
N GLY A 201 -15.62 -3.47 12.43
CA GLY A 201 -14.95 -3.78 13.70
C GLY A 201 -13.60 -4.49 13.51
N GLY A 202 -13.51 -5.38 12.52
CA GLY A 202 -12.25 -6.01 12.13
C GLY A 202 -11.16 -5.04 11.67
N LEU A 203 -11.50 -3.89 11.06
CA LEU A 203 -10.49 -2.87 10.77
C LEU A 203 -9.98 -2.24 12.06
N LEU A 204 -10.88 -1.89 12.99
CA LEU A 204 -10.48 -1.34 14.29
C LEU A 204 -9.59 -2.33 15.06
N ALA A 205 -9.89 -3.63 14.97
CA ALA A 205 -9.03 -4.68 15.50
C ALA A 205 -7.64 -4.71 14.84
N THR A 206 -7.56 -4.57 13.51
CA THR A 206 -6.30 -4.48 12.78
C THR A 206 -5.48 -3.26 13.21
N LEU A 207 -6.11 -2.10 13.34
CA LEU A 207 -5.43 -0.88 13.79
C LEU A 207 -4.90 -1.05 15.23
N LEU A 208 -5.71 -1.62 16.13
CA LEU A 208 -5.29 -1.92 17.50
C LEU A 208 -4.11 -2.90 17.53
N ASP A 209 -4.15 -3.99 16.76
CA ASP A 209 -3.03 -4.94 16.69
C ASP A 209 -1.73 -4.25 16.28
N GLU A 210 -1.75 -3.47 15.20
CA GLU A 210 -0.57 -2.75 14.72
C GLU A 210 -0.10 -1.65 15.68
N GLY A 211 -1.02 -0.92 16.31
CA GLY A 211 -0.72 0.13 17.27
C GLY A 211 -0.09 -0.41 18.55
N LEU A 212 -0.69 -1.46 19.13
CA LEU A 212 -0.19 -2.13 20.33
C LEU A 212 1.18 -2.78 20.08
N ALA A 213 1.36 -3.39 18.91
CA ALA A 213 2.65 -3.93 18.48
C ALA A 213 3.73 -2.83 18.48
N ARG A 214 3.42 -1.69 17.85
CA ARG A 214 4.36 -0.58 17.72
C ARG A 214 4.70 0.08 19.05
N ALA A 215 3.76 0.09 20.01
CA ALA A 215 4.04 0.55 21.37
C ALA A 215 5.08 -0.33 22.08
N CYS A 216 4.98 -1.65 21.98
CA CYS A 216 5.85 -2.52 22.79
C CYS A 216 7.14 -2.97 22.12
N PHE A 217 7.24 -2.89 20.79
CA PHE A 217 8.44 -3.32 20.09
C PHE A 217 9.71 -2.67 20.62
N PRO A 218 9.79 -1.35 20.88
CA PRO A 218 11.01 -0.73 21.43
C PRO A 218 11.49 -1.34 22.75
N ALA A 219 10.60 -1.94 23.54
CA ALA A 219 10.93 -2.56 24.83
C ALA A 219 11.31 -4.06 24.72
N LEU A 220 11.15 -4.67 23.54
CA LEU A 220 11.58 -6.06 23.31
C LEU A 220 13.08 -6.13 22.98
N PRO A 221 13.80 -7.20 23.38
CA PRO A 221 15.25 -7.31 23.23
C PRO A 221 15.79 -7.07 21.81
N ASN A 222 15.10 -7.61 20.80
CA ASN A 222 15.45 -7.45 19.39
C ASN A 222 14.48 -6.53 18.63
N LYS A 223 13.66 -5.79 19.37
CA LYS A 223 12.69 -4.83 18.85
C LYS A 223 11.71 -5.41 17.82
N VAL A 224 11.38 -6.69 17.98
CA VAL A 224 10.45 -7.44 17.12
C VAL A 224 9.55 -8.33 17.96
N GLY A 225 8.28 -8.38 17.62
CA GLY A 225 7.30 -9.24 18.27
C GLY A 225 6.25 -9.75 17.30
N VAL A 226 5.59 -10.82 17.69
CA VAL A 226 4.36 -11.29 17.06
C VAL A 226 3.24 -11.33 18.08
N THR A 227 2.01 -11.11 17.62
CA THR A 227 0.82 -11.15 18.47
C THR A 227 0.58 -12.58 18.94
N ALA A 228 0.59 -12.80 20.26
CA ALA A 228 0.25 -14.08 20.86
C ALA A 228 -1.23 -14.13 21.31
N SER A 229 -1.75 -13.02 21.80
CA SER A 229 -3.18 -12.86 22.09
C SER A 229 -3.60 -11.40 21.94
N LEU A 230 -4.82 -11.19 21.47
CA LEU A 230 -5.46 -9.89 21.36
C LEU A 230 -6.91 -10.02 21.84
N ASN A 231 -7.24 -9.33 22.93
CA ASN A 231 -8.59 -9.26 23.48
C ASN A 231 -9.14 -7.85 23.25
N ILE A 232 -10.34 -7.76 22.66
CA ILE A 232 -10.92 -6.50 22.20
C ILE A 232 -12.34 -6.37 22.75
N THR A 233 -12.64 -5.20 23.34
CA THR A 233 -13.97 -4.82 23.79
C THR A 233 -14.48 -3.64 22.97
N TYR A 234 -15.49 -3.87 22.13
CA TYR A 234 -16.18 -2.82 21.37
C TYR A 234 -17.24 -2.16 22.26
N LYS A 235 -17.05 -0.88 22.57
CA LYS A 235 -17.95 -0.10 23.44
C LYS A 235 -19.03 0.59 22.63
N LYS A 236 -18.64 1.20 21.51
CA LYS A 236 -19.50 2.06 20.68
C LYS A 236 -19.16 1.88 19.19
N PRO A 237 -20.13 2.08 18.28
CA PRO A 237 -19.87 2.04 16.85
C PRO A 237 -18.99 3.23 16.44
N CYS A 238 -18.01 2.99 15.56
CA CYS A 238 -17.19 4.05 14.97
C CYS A 238 -17.88 4.58 13.70
N PRO A 239 -18.29 5.86 13.65
CA PRO A 239 -18.88 6.45 12.46
C PRO A 239 -17.90 6.45 11.28
N ALA A 240 -18.42 6.34 10.06
CA ALA A 240 -17.64 6.57 8.85
C ALA A 240 -17.16 8.03 8.76
N ASN A 241 -16.05 8.25 8.05
CA ASN A 241 -15.41 9.56 7.84
C ASN A 241 -15.03 10.29 9.15
N SER A 242 -14.81 9.51 10.22
CA SER A 242 -14.36 10.04 11.51
C SER A 242 -12.83 10.13 11.55
N PHE A 243 -12.33 11.14 12.27
CA PHE A 243 -10.96 11.17 12.73
C PHE A 243 -10.89 10.44 14.07
N VAL A 244 -9.91 9.57 14.23
CA VAL A 244 -9.73 8.74 15.42
C VAL A 244 -8.32 8.87 15.96
N VAL A 245 -8.18 8.62 17.25
CA VAL A 245 -6.90 8.54 17.95
C VAL A 245 -6.77 7.13 18.51
N LEU A 246 -5.69 6.44 18.14
CA LEU A 246 -5.27 5.21 18.78
C LEU A 246 -4.22 5.54 19.84
N ARG A 247 -4.48 5.15 21.08
CA ARG A 247 -3.52 5.23 22.18
C ARG A 247 -3.11 3.82 22.58
N ALA A 248 -1.82 3.62 22.82
CA ALA A 248 -1.32 2.33 23.27
C ALA A 248 -0.15 2.52 24.25
N GLU A 249 -0.16 1.74 25.32
CA GLU A 249 0.79 1.80 26.42
C GLU A 249 1.29 0.40 26.74
N THR A 250 2.61 0.23 26.73
CA THR A 250 3.23 -1.00 27.24
C THR A 250 3.06 -1.03 28.76
N THR A 251 2.48 -2.09 29.30
CA THR A 251 2.19 -2.20 30.74
C THR A 251 3.21 -3.02 31.48
N LYS A 252 3.82 -4.00 30.81
CA LYS A 252 4.80 -4.91 31.40
C LYS A 252 5.68 -5.53 30.33
N VAL A 253 6.95 -5.75 30.64
CA VAL A 253 7.87 -6.56 29.84
C VAL A 253 8.54 -7.61 30.73
N ASP A 254 8.59 -8.85 30.25
CA ASP A 254 9.25 -9.97 30.92
C ASP A 254 9.98 -10.84 29.89
N GLY A 255 11.28 -10.59 29.75
CA GLY A 255 12.15 -11.27 28.79
C GLY A 255 11.69 -11.06 27.34
N ARG A 256 11.03 -12.08 26.77
CA ARG A 256 10.51 -12.06 25.39
C ARG A 256 9.03 -11.72 25.29
N LYS A 257 8.37 -11.38 26.39
CA LYS A 257 6.93 -11.11 26.46
C LYS A 257 6.69 -9.65 26.79
N ALA A 258 5.80 -9.00 26.05
CA ALA A 258 5.33 -7.66 26.36
C ALA A 258 3.80 -7.62 26.41
N TRP A 259 3.27 -7.05 27.48
CA TRP A 259 1.84 -6.79 27.64
C TRP A 259 1.57 -5.33 27.33
N VAL A 260 0.47 -5.08 26.62
CA VAL A 260 0.11 -3.76 26.12
C VAL A 260 -1.39 -3.59 26.26
N LYS A 261 -1.80 -2.40 26.65
CA LYS A 261 -3.21 -1.97 26.59
C LYS A 261 -3.33 -0.80 25.63
N GLY A 262 -4.51 -0.60 25.07
CA GLY A 262 -4.76 0.52 24.19
C GLY A 262 -6.22 0.63 23.81
N TRP A 263 -6.56 1.73 23.17
CA TRP A 263 -7.92 2.02 22.76
C TRP A 263 -7.94 2.92 21.53
N ILE A 264 -9.09 2.98 20.88
CA ILE A 264 -9.38 3.95 19.84
C ILE A 264 -10.51 4.84 20.33
N GLU A 265 -10.29 6.14 20.25
CA GLU A 265 -11.25 7.20 20.59
C GLU A 265 -11.52 8.10 19.38
N LEU A 266 -12.63 8.84 19.42
CA LEU A 266 -12.86 9.92 18.46
C LEU A 266 -11.89 11.07 18.71
N LEU A 267 -11.34 11.65 17.63
CA LEU A 267 -10.51 12.85 17.74
C LEU A 267 -11.39 14.06 18.10
N GLY A 268 -11.09 14.68 19.25
CA GLY A 268 -11.72 15.91 19.69
C GLY A 268 -11.15 17.17 19.01
N GLU A 269 -11.72 18.32 19.37
CA GLU A 269 -11.21 19.64 18.94
C GLU A 269 -10.02 20.13 19.79
N GLY A 270 -9.82 19.56 20.98
CA GLY A 270 -8.75 19.92 21.89
C GLY A 270 -7.71 18.82 22.09
N VAL A 271 -7.04 18.86 23.23
CA VAL A 271 -6.04 17.87 23.68
C VAL A 271 -6.64 16.73 24.52
N GLU A 272 -7.88 16.92 24.99
CA GLU A 272 -8.59 15.96 25.83
C GLU A 272 -8.94 14.67 25.08
N GLU A 273 -9.00 13.57 25.84
CA GLU A 273 -9.44 12.28 25.32
C GLU A 273 -10.89 12.35 24.86
N GLY A 274 -11.15 11.77 23.69
CA GLY A 274 -12.48 11.70 23.12
C GLY A 274 -13.29 10.52 23.64
N GLU A 275 -14.38 10.23 22.96
CA GLU A 275 -15.20 9.07 23.29
C GLU A 275 -14.50 7.76 22.90
N HIS A 276 -14.26 6.88 23.88
CA HIS A 276 -13.70 5.55 23.65
C HIS A 276 -14.68 4.68 22.88
N LEU A 277 -14.24 4.23 21.70
CA LEU A 277 -15.03 3.37 20.81
C LEU A 277 -14.72 1.90 21.03
N VAL A 278 -13.44 1.57 21.17
CA VAL A 278 -12.94 0.20 21.34
C VAL A 278 -11.69 0.19 22.22
N GLU A 279 -11.57 -0.80 23.08
CA GLU A 279 -10.43 -1.02 23.97
C GLU A 279 -9.84 -2.40 23.72
N ALA A 280 -8.54 -2.56 23.93
CA ALA A 280 -7.87 -3.84 23.78
C ALA A 280 -6.70 -4.05 24.75
N GLU A 281 -6.48 -5.31 25.06
CA GLU A 281 -5.30 -5.82 25.76
C GLU A 281 -4.64 -6.88 24.89
N ALA A 282 -3.31 -6.82 24.78
CA ALA A 282 -2.55 -7.74 23.95
C ALA A 282 -1.29 -8.25 24.64
N LEU A 283 -0.87 -9.44 24.22
CA LEU A 283 0.41 -10.04 24.55
C LEU A 283 1.21 -10.22 23.26
N PHE A 284 2.37 -9.59 23.20
CA PHE A 284 3.34 -9.77 22.14
C PHE A 284 4.51 -10.64 22.62
N ILE A 285 5.01 -11.49 21.72
CA ILE A 285 6.13 -12.38 22.01
C ILE A 285 7.20 -12.22 20.93
N GLU A 286 8.44 -11.99 21.35
CA GLU A 286 9.59 -12.05 20.44
C GLU A 286 9.83 -13.50 19.99
N PRO A 287 9.85 -13.80 18.67
CA PRO A 287 10.10 -15.16 18.17
C PRO A 287 11.46 -15.72 18.60
N ARG A 288 11.53 -17.05 18.74
CA ARG A 288 12.82 -17.72 18.98
C ARG A 288 13.71 -17.56 17.74
N GLY A 289 14.90 -16.98 17.93
CA GLY A 289 15.82 -16.71 16.83
C GLY A 289 15.69 -15.32 16.21
N ALA A 290 14.99 -14.37 16.86
CA ALA A 290 14.87 -12.99 16.39
C ALA A 290 16.20 -12.30 16.05
N LYS A 291 17.29 -12.67 16.74
CA LYS A 291 18.67 -12.20 16.43
C LYS A 291 19.10 -12.48 14.98
N ASN A 292 18.56 -13.51 14.35
CA ASN A 292 18.93 -13.97 13.01
C ASN A 292 17.89 -13.61 11.94
N MET A 293 16.79 -12.95 12.31
CA MET A 293 15.75 -12.56 11.36
C MET A 293 16.11 -11.24 10.68
N ALA A 294 15.83 -11.14 9.38
CA ALA A 294 15.93 -9.87 8.66
C ALA A 294 14.97 -8.86 9.30
N ARG A 295 15.48 -7.69 9.69
CA ARG A 295 14.67 -6.60 10.24
C ARG A 295 13.94 -5.93 9.08
N LEU A 296 12.62 -6.12 9.01
CA LEU A 296 11.78 -5.45 8.00
C LEU A 296 11.52 -3.98 8.33
N TYR A 297 11.73 -3.60 9.59
CA TYR A 297 11.64 -2.23 10.07
C TYR A 297 12.89 -1.96 10.90
N SER A 298 13.74 -1.02 10.47
CA SER A 298 14.79 -0.54 11.36
C SER A 298 14.12 0.29 12.46
N SER A 299 14.55 0.04 13.67
CA SER A 299 14.03 0.64 14.90
C SER A 299 15.03 1.67 15.42
N ASP A 300 15.56 2.45 14.48
CA ASP A 300 16.58 3.44 14.74
C ASP A 300 15.98 4.81 14.40
N ASP A 301 15.69 5.55 15.47
CA ASP A 301 16.26 6.88 15.69
C ASP A 301 17.09 6.80 16.99
#